data_AF-A0A537HKN5-F1
#
_entry.id   AF-A0A537HKN5-F1
#
_cell.length_a   1.000
_cell.length_b   1.000
_cell.length_c   1.000
_cell.angle_alpha   90.00
_cell.angle_beta   90.00
_cell.angle_gamma   90.00
#
_symmetry.space_group_name_H-M   'P 1'
#
loop_
_entity.id
_entity.type
_entity.pdbx_description
1 polymer ?
#
loop_
_entity_poly.entity_id
_entity_poly.type
_entity_poly.pdbx_seq_one_letter_code
_entity_poly.pdbx_strand_id
1 'polypeptide(L)'
;MIVFSAQPCDSKATRKPLNLAYLRTEVKAIATSATEAEVNTLSNQMEISIGLDQMYRVVRHFYLLARKQGGILALYQLQMAMPQIMEEAEAYSSAIDAFAKGNPIGDGIGPLIASKMAEGAQSREIEQDTIMYETGLDGRNLLLVRAKGPGGSVGKPGLAVEKLIEQNSPSLVVTVDAALKFEGEPSGEVAEGVGAAIGGPGVDRYHIEQSASKRHIPMIAIVVKMSNKEAISAMTQQVRLAVDEAIKRVKNTILSASKSGDTVIVAGIGNTMGIP
;
A
#
# COMPACT_ATOMS: atom_id res chain seq x y z
N MET A 1 16.61 14.18 2.78
CA MET A 1 15.28 13.96 3.37
C MET A 1 15.32 14.50 4.78
N ILE A 2 14.74 15.68 5.06
CA ILE A 2 14.54 16.08 6.46
C ILE A 2 13.51 15.09 6.98
N VAL A 3 13.98 14.06 7.65
CA VAL A 3 13.13 13.17 8.42
C VAL A 3 12.55 14.06 9.52
N PHE A 4 11.35 14.58 9.31
CA PHE A 4 10.53 15.09 10.41
C PHE A 4 10.05 13.88 11.23
N SER A 5 10.99 13.08 11.75
CA SER A 5 10.72 12.36 12.99
C SER A 5 10.75 13.42 14.07
N ALA A 6 9.61 14.05 14.31
CA ALA A 6 9.34 14.58 15.61
C ALA A 6 9.39 13.36 16.56
N GLN A 7 10.56 13.07 17.12
CA GLN A 7 10.63 12.26 18.33
C GLN A 7 9.76 13.01 19.35
N PRO A 8 8.67 12.40 19.87
CA PRO A 8 7.93 13.04 20.93
C PRO A 8 8.87 13.19 22.12
N CYS A 9 9.13 14.44 22.51
CA CYS A 9 9.81 14.76 23.74
C CYS A 9 8.99 14.13 24.87
N ASP A 10 9.65 13.31 25.68
CA ASP A 10 9.07 12.54 26.77
C ASP A 10 8.55 13.48 27.87
N SER A 11 7.31 13.96 27.73
CA SER A 11 6.61 14.74 28.74
C SER A 11 5.20 14.19 28.92
N LYS A 12 5.05 13.14 29.72
CA LYS A 12 3.86 12.72 30.50
C LYS A 12 2.47 13.14 29.98
N ALA A 13 2.23 12.94 28.70
CA ALA A 13 0.92 12.96 28.05
C ALA A 13 0.99 11.94 26.91
N THR A 14 0.95 10.67 27.28
CA THR A 14 0.95 9.53 26.37
C THR A 14 -0.34 9.52 25.54
N ARG A 15 -0.39 10.32 24.47
CA ARG A 15 -1.23 9.96 23.33
C ARG A 15 -0.63 8.68 22.77
N LYS A 16 -1.33 7.56 23.02
CA LYS A 16 -1.03 6.26 22.40
C LYS A 16 -0.77 6.48 20.91
N PRO A 17 0.24 5.81 20.32
CA PRO A 17 0.41 5.84 18.86
C PRO A 17 -0.94 5.47 18.22
N LEU A 18 -1.30 6.18 17.15
CA LEU A 18 -2.57 6.01 16.46
C LEU A 18 -2.69 4.55 16.04
N ASN A 19 -3.49 3.77 16.76
CA ASN A 19 -3.73 2.39 16.41
C ASN A 19 -4.89 2.39 15.40
N LEU A 20 -4.63 2.01 14.15
CA LEU A 20 -5.63 1.89 13.09
C LEU A 20 -6.87 1.09 13.55
N ALA A 21 -6.68 0.07 14.39
CA ALA A 21 -7.76 -0.72 14.95
C ALA A 21 -8.63 0.05 15.96
N TYR A 22 -8.04 1.00 16.68
CA TYR A 22 -8.77 1.90 17.58
C TYR A 22 -9.59 2.92 16.78
N LEU A 23 -9.01 3.47 15.71
CA LEU A 23 -9.66 4.45 14.85
C LEU A 23 -10.91 3.87 14.17
N ARG A 24 -10.81 2.63 13.66
CA ARG A 24 -11.95 1.88 13.12
C ARG A 24 -13.06 1.68 14.16
N THR A 25 -12.70 1.39 15.41
CA THR A 25 -13.67 1.23 16.52
C THR A 25 -14.42 2.53 16.81
N GLU A 26 -13.72 3.66 16.88
CA GLU A 26 -14.32 4.98 17.10
C GLU A 26 -15.24 5.38 15.93
N VAL A 27 -14.81 5.17 14.69
CA VAL A 27 -15.64 5.44 13.50
C VAL A 27 -16.92 4.60 13.53
N LYS A 28 -16.85 3.32 13.88
CA LYS A 28 -18.01 2.44 13.99
C LYS A 28 -18.97 2.85 15.12
N ALA A 29 -18.44 3.40 16.22
CA ALA A 29 -19.25 3.94 17.31
C ALA A 29 -20.03 5.20 16.90
N ILE A 30 -19.49 6.00 15.97
CA ILE A 30 -20.14 7.21 15.44
C ILE A 30 -21.11 6.86 14.31
N ALA A 31 -20.67 6.04 13.35
CA ALA A 31 -21.42 5.65 12.15
C ALA A 31 -22.06 4.26 12.32
N THR A 32 -23.03 4.15 13.24
CA THR A 32 -23.64 2.86 13.64
C THR A 32 -24.37 2.12 12.52
N SER A 33 -24.81 2.83 11.48
CA SER A 33 -25.50 2.27 10.31
C SER A 33 -24.59 1.97 9.12
N ALA A 34 -23.29 2.27 9.21
CA ALA A 34 -22.35 2.07 8.10
C ALA A 34 -21.97 0.60 7.95
N THR A 35 -21.88 0.14 6.70
CA THR A 35 -21.32 -1.16 6.33
C THR A 35 -19.82 -1.23 6.65
N GLU A 36 -19.25 -2.43 6.74
CA GLU A 36 -17.80 -2.58 7.00
C GLU A 36 -16.93 -1.88 5.94
N ALA A 37 -17.36 -1.87 4.69
CA ALA A 37 -16.65 -1.15 3.62
C ALA A 37 -16.70 0.38 3.83
N GLU A 38 -17.85 0.92 4.23
CA GLU A 38 -18.00 2.35 4.56
C GLU A 38 -17.20 2.72 5.81
N VAL A 39 -17.19 1.88 6.85
CA VAL A 39 -16.38 2.09 8.05
C VAL A 39 -14.89 2.14 7.70
N ASN A 40 -14.41 1.25 6.83
CA ASN A 40 -13.02 1.28 6.36
C ASN A 40 -12.71 2.57 5.57
N THR A 41 -13.58 2.96 4.64
CA THR A 41 -13.42 4.21 3.87
C THR A 41 -13.40 5.44 4.78
N LEU A 42 -14.34 5.54 5.73
CA LEU A 42 -14.40 6.63 6.71
C LEU A 42 -13.18 6.66 7.63
N SER A 43 -12.68 5.49 8.04
CA SER A 43 -11.44 5.40 8.85
C SER A 43 -10.24 5.96 8.09
N ASN A 44 -10.10 5.61 6.81
CA ASN A 44 -9.00 6.12 5.98
C ASN A 44 -9.13 7.64 5.75
N GLN A 45 -10.34 8.15 5.51
CA GLN A 45 -10.56 9.60 5.39
C GLN A 45 -10.21 10.37 6.67
N MET A 46 -10.53 9.79 7.83
CA MET A 46 -10.19 10.37 9.13
C MET A 46 -8.67 10.35 9.36
N GLU A 47 -7.97 9.27 8.96
CA GLU A 47 -6.51 9.21 8.99
C GLU A 47 -5.87 10.29 8.12
N ILE A 48 -6.35 10.46 6.89
CA ILE A 48 -5.91 11.53 5.98
C ILE A 48 -6.15 12.91 6.61
N SER A 49 -7.30 13.12 7.24
CA SER A 49 -7.64 14.40 7.91
C SER A 49 -6.70 14.70 9.09
N ILE A 50 -6.34 13.67 9.87
CA ILE A 50 -5.35 13.80 10.95
C ILE A 50 -3.97 14.15 10.37
N GLY A 51 -3.59 13.54 9.24
CA GLY A 51 -2.35 13.87 8.52
C GLY A 51 -2.30 15.33 8.08
N LEU A 52 -3.38 15.86 7.52
CA LEU A 52 -3.49 17.27 7.12
C LEU A 52 -3.39 18.23 8.33
N ASP A 53 -4.05 17.93 9.45
CA ASP A 53 -3.92 18.71 10.68
C ASP A 53 -2.48 18.68 11.22
N GLN A 54 -1.81 17.53 11.14
CA GLN A 54 -0.42 17.40 11.52
C GLN A 54 0.50 18.26 10.65
N MET A 55 0.32 18.26 9.33
CA MET A 55 1.07 19.14 8.41
C MET A 55 0.87 20.62 8.77
N TYR A 56 -0.38 21.04 8.99
CA TYR A 56 -0.70 22.41 9.40
C TYR A 56 -0.01 22.79 10.72
N ARG A 57 -0.03 21.91 11.72
CA ARG A 57 0.64 22.14 13.01
C ARG A 57 2.15 22.31 12.86
N VAL A 58 2.78 21.49 12.02
CA VAL A 58 4.22 21.57 11.72
C VAL A 58 4.57 22.91 11.07
N VAL A 59 3.85 23.29 10.01
CA VAL A 59 4.05 24.58 9.32
C VAL A 59 3.87 25.75 10.29
N ARG A 60 2.78 25.74 11.06
CA ARG A 60 2.48 26.78 12.06
C ARG A 60 3.55 26.85 13.14
N HIS A 61 4.07 25.71 13.60
CA HIS A 61 5.12 25.65 14.61
C HIS A 61 6.38 26.37 14.14
N PHE A 62 6.92 25.99 12.96
CA PHE A 62 8.13 26.60 12.42
C PHE A 62 7.95 28.09 12.10
N TYR A 63 6.79 28.46 11.58
CA TYR A 63 6.47 29.87 11.32
C TYR A 63 6.48 30.71 12.61
N LEU A 64 5.82 30.24 13.67
CA LEU A 64 5.80 30.95 14.96
C LEU A 64 7.16 30.96 15.66
N LEU A 65 7.93 29.88 15.53
CA LEU A 65 9.29 29.77 16.04
C LEU A 65 10.19 30.83 15.40
N ALA A 66 10.17 30.94 14.07
CA ALA A 66 10.92 31.94 13.32
C ALA A 66 10.54 33.37 13.75
N ARG A 67 9.24 33.65 13.91
CA ARG A 67 8.76 34.97 14.36
C ARG A 67 9.19 35.33 15.78
N LYS A 68 9.23 34.37 16.71
CA LYS A 68 9.58 34.63 18.12
C LYS A 68 11.07 34.82 18.34
N GLN A 69 11.89 34.00 17.69
CA GLN A 69 13.34 33.97 17.94
C GLN A 69 14.13 34.88 16.98
N GLY A 70 13.48 35.48 15.98
CA GLY A 70 14.17 36.21 14.91
C GLY A 70 15.08 35.32 14.05
N GLY A 71 14.92 34.00 14.16
CA GLY A 71 15.79 33.03 13.52
C GLY A 71 15.47 32.87 12.05
N ILE A 72 16.17 33.62 11.20
CA ILE A 72 16.05 33.53 9.73
C ILE A 72 16.26 32.09 9.21
N LEU A 73 17.06 31.29 9.93
CA LEU A 73 17.31 29.88 9.61
C LEU A 73 16.06 29.00 9.73
N ALA A 74 15.20 29.23 10.73
CA ALA A 74 13.93 28.50 10.86
C ALA A 74 12.96 28.87 9.73
N LEU A 75 13.00 30.13 9.28
CA LEU A 75 12.22 30.58 8.13
C LEU A 75 12.73 29.95 6.82
N TYR A 76 14.05 29.87 6.62
CA TYR A 76 14.63 29.19 5.46
C TYR A 76 14.33 27.69 5.45
N GLN A 77 14.41 27.02 6.60
CA GLN A 77 14.01 25.61 6.72
C GLN A 77 12.55 25.41 6.29
N LEU A 78 11.64 26.27 6.76
CA LEU A 78 10.25 26.23 6.34
C LEU A 78 10.13 26.47 4.83
N GLN A 79 10.76 27.52 4.29
CA GLN A 79 10.71 27.84 2.86
C GLN A 79 11.22 26.69 1.97
N MET A 80 12.28 26.00 2.39
CA MET A 80 12.84 24.85 1.68
C MET A 80 11.93 23.62 1.75
N ALA A 81 11.23 23.41 2.87
CA ALA A 81 10.32 22.27 3.07
C ALA A 81 8.92 22.51 2.46
N MET A 82 8.48 23.76 2.32
CA MET A 82 7.14 24.13 1.88
C MET A 82 6.70 23.44 0.57
N PRO A 83 7.53 23.34 -0.49
CA PRO A 83 7.10 22.67 -1.73
C PRO A 83 6.67 21.22 -1.50
N GLN A 84 7.45 20.46 -0.72
CA GLN A 84 7.14 19.06 -0.40
C GLN A 84 5.89 18.95 0.47
N ILE A 85 5.75 19.81 1.47
CA ILE A 85 4.57 19.84 2.35
C ILE A 85 3.30 20.16 1.55
N MET A 86 3.36 21.13 0.63
CA MET A 86 2.22 21.50 -0.21
C MET A 86 1.83 20.38 -1.16
N GLU A 87 2.81 19.73 -1.79
CA GLU A 87 2.56 18.59 -2.67
C GLU A 87 1.87 17.43 -1.92
N GLU A 88 2.36 17.12 -0.71
CA GLU A 88 1.77 16.09 0.14
C GLU A 88 0.36 16.48 0.62
N ALA A 89 0.15 17.73 1.03
CA ALA A 89 -1.17 18.22 1.43
C ALA A 89 -2.18 18.17 0.27
N GLU A 90 -1.78 18.52 -0.96
CA GLU A 90 -2.61 18.38 -2.16
C GLU A 90 -2.95 16.91 -2.45
N ALA A 91 -1.98 16.01 -2.28
CA ALA A 91 -2.20 14.56 -2.46
C ALA A 91 -3.24 14.04 -1.46
N TYR A 92 -3.11 14.41 -0.18
CA TYR A 92 -4.05 14.06 0.88
C TYR A 92 -5.44 14.64 0.61
N SER A 93 -5.53 15.91 0.21
CA SER A 93 -6.81 16.52 -0.17
C SER A 93 -7.46 15.79 -1.34
N SER A 94 -6.69 15.41 -2.36
CA SER A 94 -7.17 14.65 -3.52
C SER A 94 -7.61 13.24 -3.14
N ALA A 95 -6.95 12.62 -2.14
CA ALA A 95 -7.33 11.32 -1.63
C ALA A 95 -8.71 11.36 -0.96
N ILE A 96 -9.02 12.38 -0.15
CA ILE A 96 -10.36 12.50 0.49
C ILE A 96 -11.48 12.37 -0.56
N ASP A 97 -11.33 13.06 -1.69
CA ASP A 97 -12.27 13.00 -2.81
C ASP A 97 -12.30 11.62 -3.48
N ALA A 98 -11.16 10.97 -3.64
CA ALA A 98 -11.07 9.62 -4.20
C ALA A 98 -11.78 8.59 -3.32
N PHE A 99 -11.53 8.63 -2.01
CA PHE A 99 -12.21 7.79 -1.01
C PHE A 99 -13.72 8.06 -0.99
N ALA A 100 -14.14 9.33 -1.06
CA ALA A 100 -15.56 9.70 -1.07
C ALA A 100 -16.30 9.18 -2.32
N LYS A 101 -15.62 9.15 -3.47
CA LYS A 101 -16.17 8.66 -4.75
C LYS A 101 -15.98 7.15 -4.97
N GLY A 102 -15.22 6.48 -4.10
CA GLY A 102 -14.85 5.08 -4.26
C GLY A 102 -13.94 4.81 -5.46
N ASN A 103 -13.10 5.79 -5.84
CA ASN A 103 -12.17 5.64 -6.94
C ASN A 103 -10.90 4.90 -6.50
N PRO A 104 -10.29 4.06 -7.37
CA PRO A 104 -8.97 3.49 -7.13
C PRO A 104 -7.90 4.56 -6.90
N ILE A 105 -7.02 4.31 -5.93
CA ILE A 105 -5.81 5.11 -5.67
C ILE A 105 -4.56 4.40 -6.24
N GLY A 106 -3.46 5.14 -6.41
CA GLY A 106 -2.23 4.58 -6.99
C GLY A 106 -1.67 3.38 -6.22
N ASP A 107 -1.71 3.41 -4.90
CA ASP A 107 -1.31 2.30 -4.02
C ASP A 107 -2.11 1.00 -4.29
N GLY A 108 -3.29 1.10 -4.89
CA GLY A 108 -4.10 -0.05 -5.27
C GLY A 108 -3.61 -0.80 -6.51
N ILE A 109 -2.46 -0.45 -7.09
CA ILE A 109 -1.97 -1.09 -8.32
C ILE A 109 -1.73 -2.61 -8.15
N GLY A 110 -1.19 -3.05 -7.01
CA GLY A 110 -0.95 -4.47 -6.71
C GLY A 110 -2.24 -5.28 -6.66
N PRO A 111 -3.24 -4.91 -5.82
CA PRO A 111 -4.54 -5.55 -5.79
C PRO A 111 -5.26 -5.52 -7.14
N LEU A 112 -5.14 -4.42 -7.89
CA LEU A 112 -5.75 -4.31 -9.21
C LEU A 112 -5.16 -5.32 -10.21
N ILE A 113 -3.84 -5.49 -10.21
CA ILE A 113 -3.16 -6.50 -11.03
C ILE A 113 -3.61 -7.91 -10.64
N ALA A 114 -3.64 -8.22 -9.33
CA ALA A 114 -4.12 -9.51 -8.85
C ALA A 114 -5.58 -9.78 -9.23
N SER A 115 -6.47 -8.79 -9.08
CA SER A 115 -7.88 -8.89 -9.49
C SER A 115 -8.04 -9.13 -11.00
N LYS A 116 -7.30 -8.41 -11.85
CA LYS A 116 -7.33 -8.64 -13.31
C LYS A 116 -6.81 -10.02 -13.70
N MET A 117 -5.78 -10.52 -13.02
CA MET A 117 -5.28 -11.88 -13.27
C MET A 117 -6.26 -12.96 -12.81
N ALA A 118 -7.13 -12.64 -11.85
CA ALA A 118 -8.14 -13.51 -11.30
C ALA A 118 -9.51 -13.44 -12.02
N GLU A 119 -9.61 -12.72 -13.14
CA GLU A 119 -10.89 -12.51 -13.81
C GLU A 119 -11.58 -13.85 -14.17
N GLY A 120 -12.83 -14.00 -13.72
CA GLY A 120 -13.61 -15.24 -13.89
C GLY A 120 -13.38 -16.31 -12.81
N ALA A 121 -12.43 -16.12 -11.88
CA ALA A 121 -12.19 -17.03 -10.77
C ALA A 121 -13.01 -16.65 -9.52
N GLN A 122 -13.40 -17.66 -8.74
CA GLN A 122 -14.09 -17.45 -7.46
C GLN A 122 -13.08 -17.14 -6.35
N SER A 123 -13.34 -16.10 -5.57
CA SER A 123 -12.53 -15.75 -4.40
C SER A 123 -12.96 -16.54 -3.16
N ARG A 124 -12.00 -16.86 -2.29
CA ARG A 124 -12.26 -17.27 -0.90
C ARG A 124 -11.43 -16.45 0.09
N GLU A 125 -11.98 -16.20 1.26
CA GLU A 125 -11.26 -15.51 2.35
C GLU A 125 -10.28 -16.50 3.02
N ILE A 126 -9.03 -16.08 3.16
CA ILE A 126 -7.94 -16.93 3.71
C ILE A 126 -7.37 -16.36 5.01
N GLU A 127 -7.49 -15.05 5.18
CA GLU A 127 -7.12 -14.30 6.37
C GLU A 127 -8.03 -13.09 6.55
N GLN A 128 -7.97 -12.47 7.73
CA GLN A 128 -8.73 -11.25 8.02
C GLN A 128 -8.54 -10.19 6.92
N ASP A 129 -9.65 -9.77 6.30
CA ASP A 129 -9.67 -8.77 5.22
C ASP A 129 -8.74 -9.12 4.03
N THR A 130 -8.47 -10.42 3.80
CA THR A 130 -7.57 -10.93 2.75
C THR A 130 -8.16 -12.13 2.03
N ILE A 131 -8.22 -12.05 0.70
CA ILE A 131 -8.83 -13.07 -0.16
C ILE A 131 -7.81 -13.67 -1.12
N MET A 132 -8.15 -14.85 -1.62
CA MET A 132 -7.36 -15.59 -2.58
C MET A 132 -8.24 -16.14 -3.70
N TYR A 133 -7.64 -16.22 -4.89
CA TYR A 133 -8.17 -16.91 -6.06
C TYR A 133 -7.24 -18.05 -6.48
N GLU A 134 -7.83 -19.09 -7.04
CA GLU A 134 -7.10 -20.20 -7.66
C GLU A 134 -7.33 -20.15 -9.17
N THR A 135 -6.25 -20.08 -9.94
CA THR A 135 -6.29 -20.01 -11.41
C THR A 135 -5.17 -20.86 -12.02
N GLY A 136 -5.10 -20.92 -13.35
CA GLY A 136 -4.04 -21.64 -14.07
C GLY A 136 -3.32 -20.75 -15.07
N LEU A 137 -2.02 -21.00 -15.26
CA LEU A 137 -1.21 -20.37 -16.31
C LEU A 137 -0.25 -21.40 -16.91
N ASP A 138 -0.43 -21.76 -18.19
CA ASP A 138 0.44 -22.68 -18.94
C ASP A 138 0.81 -23.95 -18.14
N GLY A 139 -0.20 -24.60 -17.56
CA GLY A 139 -0.03 -25.84 -16.78
C GLY A 139 0.49 -25.65 -15.34
N ARG A 140 0.59 -24.41 -14.84
CA ARG A 140 0.92 -24.08 -13.44
C ARG A 140 -0.33 -23.69 -12.65
N ASN A 141 -0.35 -24.02 -11.36
CA ASN A 141 -1.39 -23.58 -10.45
C ASN A 141 -1.02 -22.22 -9.84
N LEU A 142 -1.88 -21.22 -9.98
CA LEU A 142 -1.64 -19.88 -9.44
C LEU A 142 -2.56 -19.61 -8.24
N LEU A 143 -1.96 -19.24 -7.13
CA LEU A 143 -2.62 -18.75 -5.93
C LEU A 143 -2.49 -17.23 -5.88
N LEU A 144 -3.52 -16.51 -6.32
CA LEU A 144 -3.51 -15.04 -6.37
C LEU A 144 -4.06 -14.50 -5.06
N VAL A 145 -3.31 -13.66 -4.34
CA VAL A 145 -3.66 -13.12 -3.02
C VAL A 145 -3.76 -11.60 -3.08
N ARG A 146 -4.76 -11.02 -2.42
CA ARG A 146 -4.85 -9.57 -2.20
C ARG A 146 -5.74 -9.25 -0.99
N ALA A 147 -5.71 -8.01 -0.53
CA ALA A 147 -6.69 -7.52 0.43
C ALA A 147 -8.12 -7.54 -0.16
N LYS A 148 -9.12 -7.56 0.73
CA LYS A 148 -10.55 -7.56 0.38
C LYS A 148 -11.04 -6.15 0.09
N GLY A 149 -11.64 -5.95 -1.09
CA GLY A 149 -12.23 -4.68 -1.53
C GLY A 149 -13.75 -4.77 -1.72
N PRO A 150 -14.40 -3.72 -2.25
CA PRO A 150 -13.83 -2.46 -2.75
C PRO A 150 -13.57 -1.39 -1.69
N GLY A 151 -13.85 -1.67 -0.41
CA GLY A 151 -13.49 -0.75 0.69
C GLY A 151 -11.97 -0.59 0.82
N GLY A 152 -11.51 0.56 1.31
CA GLY A 152 -10.08 0.79 1.48
C GLY A 152 -9.49 -0.08 2.58
N SER A 153 -8.76 -1.14 2.20
CA SER A 153 -8.16 -2.11 3.11
C SER A 153 -6.77 -2.51 2.60
N VAL A 154 -5.85 -2.75 3.54
CA VAL A 154 -4.52 -3.32 3.25
C VAL A 154 -4.42 -4.81 3.64
N GLY A 155 -5.46 -5.36 4.29
CA GLY A 155 -5.52 -6.76 4.68
C GLY A 155 -4.39 -7.21 5.61
N LYS A 156 -4.05 -8.50 5.52
CA LYS A 156 -2.90 -9.16 6.18
C LYS A 156 -2.19 -10.10 5.19
N PRO A 157 -1.65 -9.57 4.08
CA PRO A 157 -1.05 -10.38 3.04
C PRO A 157 0.14 -11.20 3.54
N GLY A 158 0.89 -10.73 4.54
CA GLY A 158 2.02 -11.48 5.11
C GLY A 158 1.60 -12.80 5.74
N LEU A 159 0.57 -12.78 6.60
CA LEU A 159 0.02 -13.99 7.23
C LEU A 159 -0.66 -14.91 6.21
N ALA A 160 -1.36 -14.31 5.24
CA ALA A 160 -2.01 -15.04 4.16
C ALA A 160 -0.99 -15.84 3.32
N VAL A 161 0.08 -15.19 2.88
CA VAL A 161 1.14 -15.83 2.09
C VAL A 161 1.90 -16.86 2.92
N GLU A 162 2.19 -16.58 4.20
CA GLU A 162 2.79 -17.55 5.12
C GLU A 162 1.96 -18.84 5.20
N LYS A 163 0.65 -18.74 5.43
CA LYS A 163 -0.26 -19.91 5.43
C LYS A 163 -0.22 -20.69 4.13
N LEU A 164 -0.23 -19.99 2.98
CA LEU A 164 -0.21 -20.66 1.67
C LEU A 164 1.12 -21.35 1.39
N ILE A 165 2.23 -20.77 1.83
CA ILE A 165 3.56 -21.38 1.77
C ILE A 165 3.57 -22.69 2.57
N GLU A 166 2.99 -22.68 3.78
CA GLU A 166 2.92 -23.86 4.63
C GLU A 166 2.04 -24.97 4.06
N GLN A 167 0.91 -24.62 3.44
CA GLN A 167 -0.08 -25.56 2.93
C GLN A 167 0.28 -26.14 1.56
N ASN A 168 0.91 -25.36 0.69
CA ASN A 168 1.04 -25.71 -0.73
C ASN A 168 2.49 -25.90 -1.20
N SER A 169 3.49 -25.54 -0.38
CA SER A 169 4.91 -25.62 -0.73
C SER A 169 5.21 -25.11 -2.15
N PRO A 170 4.90 -23.83 -2.44
CA PRO A 170 5.00 -23.28 -3.80
C PRO A 170 6.46 -23.26 -4.27
N SER A 171 6.63 -23.33 -5.59
CA SER A 171 7.94 -23.23 -6.24
C SER A 171 8.48 -21.80 -6.31
N LEU A 172 7.58 -20.80 -6.22
CA LEU A 172 7.88 -19.39 -6.44
C LEU A 172 6.83 -18.52 -5.73
N VAL A 173 7.28 -17.41 -5.16
CA VAL A 173 6.42 -16.32 -4.69
C VAL A 173 6.73 -15.06 -5.49
N VAL A 174 5.72 -14.48 -6.11
CA VAL A 174 5.79 -13.18 -6.80
C VAL A 174 5.00 -12.16 -6.00
N THR A 175 5.62 -11.06 -5.61
CA THR A 175 4.94 -9.92 -4.98
C THR A 175 4.78 -8.80 -6.00
N VAL A 176 3.63 -8.15 -6.00
CA VAL A 176 3.32 -7.02 -6.87
C VAL A 176 2.84 -5.85 -6.03
N ASP A 177 3.57 -4.74 -6.06
CA ASP A 177 3.30 -3.56 -5.21
C ASP A 177 3.53 -2.24 -5.98
N ALA A 178 3.08 -1.13 -5.41
CA ALA A 178 3.56 0.19 -5.79
C ALA A 178 4.96 0.45 -5.23
N ALA A 179 5.79 1.21 -5.95
CA ALA A 179 7.04 1.73 -5.42
C ALA A 179 7.19 3.22 -5.70
N LEU A 180 7.82 3.95 -4.78
CA LEU A 180 8.15 5.35 -5.02
C LEU A 180 9.22 5.48 -6.10
N LYS A 181 8.93 6.28 -7.10
CA LYS A 181 9.86 6.64 -8.17
C LYS A 181 10.85 7.70 -7.69
N PHE A 182 12.05 7.68 -8.23
CA PHE A 182 12.94 8.84 -8.21
C PHE A 182 12.51 9.89 -9.25
N GLU A 183 12.95 11.14 -9.08
CA GLU A 183 12.56 12.23 -9.99
C GLU A 183 12.96 12.00 -11.45
N GLY A 184 14.04 11.25 -11.69
CA GLY A 184 14.47 10.87 -13.03
C GLY A 184 13.70 9.69 -13.65
N GLU A 185 12.80 9.05 -12.91
CA GLU A 185 12.08 7.85 -13.33
C GLU A 185 10.65 8.21 -13.76
N PRO A 186 10.13 7.61 -14.85
CA PRO A 186 8.77 7.85 -15.29
C PRO A 186 7.75 7.12 -14.41
N SER A 187 6.60 7.75 -14.21
CA SER A 187 5.45 7.10 -13.57
C SER A 187 4.93 5.95 -14.45
N GLY A 188 4.56 4.85 -13.82
CA GLY A 188 4.14 3.62 -14.50
C GLY A 188 5.29 2.73 -14.99
N GLU A 189 6.55 3.06 -14.70
CA GLU A 189 7.67 2.16 -15.00
C GLU A 189 7.53 0.86 -14.19
N VAL A 190 7.62 -0.28 -14.87
CA VAL A 190 7.59 -1.60 -14.23
C VAL A 190 9.02 -2.10 -14.00
N ALA A 191 9.40 -2.26 -12.74
CA ALA A 191 10.70 -2.79 -12.35
C ALA A 191 10.56 -4.15 -11.66
N GLU A 192 11.64 -4.94 -11.72
CA GLU A 192 11.72 -6.27 -11.12
C GLU A 192 12.92 -6.33 -10.16
N GLY A 193 12.77 -7.06 -9.06
CA GLY A 193 13.79 -7.25 -8.05
C GLY A 193 13.63 -8.57 -7.30
N VAL A 194 14.55 -8.86 -6.39
CA VAL A 194 14.53 -10.06 -5.54
C VAL A 194 14.00 -9.71 -4.17
N GLY A 195 13.16 -10.58 -3.60
CA GLY A 195 12.54 -10.38 -2.27
C GLY A 195 11.07 -10.00 -2.36
N ALA A 196 10.53 -9.48 -1.26
CA ALA A 196 9.14 -9.01 -1.20
C ALA A 196 9.11 -7.49 -1.32
N ALA A 197 8.36 -6.98 -2.30
CA ALA A 197 7.95 -5.58 -2.33
C ALA A 197 6.71 -5.42 -1.46
N ILE A 198 6.87 -4.78 -0.31
CA ILE A 198 5.78 -4.43 0.61
C ILE A 198 6.06 -3.06 1.22
N GLY A 199 5.12 -2.12 1.05
CA GLY A 199 5.07 -0.87 1.79
C GLY A 199 4.79 -1.04 3.31
N GLY A 200 5.07 0.02 4.09
CA GLY A 200 4.69 0.10 5.51
C GLY A 200 5.74 -0.41 6.51
N PRO A 201 5.34 -0.71 7.77
CA PRO A 201 6.24 -0.93 8.91
C PRO A 201 7.04 -2.25 8.88
N GLY A 202 6.96 -3.02 7.79
CA GLY A 202 7.80 -4.21 7.55
C GLY A 202 7.30 -5.52 8.19
N VAL A 203 6.14 -5.52 8.85
CA VAL A 203 5.55 -6.72 9.47
C VAL A 203 5.20 -7.76 8.41
N ASP A 204 4.44 -7.38 7.37
CA ASP A 204 4.10 -8.30 6.29
C ASP A 204 5.35 -8.82 5.57
N ARG A 205 6.33 -7.92 5.33
CA ARG A 205 7.59 -8.29 4.68
C ARG A 205 8.31 -9.37 5.47
N TYR A 206 8.38 -9.23 6.79
CA TYR A 206 8.99 -10.23 7.66
C TYR A 206 8.30 -11.59 7.57
N HIS A 207 6.96 -11.64 7.62
CA HIS A 207 6.21 -12.90 7.52
C HIS A 207 6.46 -13.61 6.18
N ILE A 208 6.45 -12.88 5.06
CA ILE A 208 6.70 -13.45 3.73
C ILE A 208 8.15 -13.91 3.59
N GLU A 209 9.11 -13.02 3.83
CA GLU A 209 10.53 -13.33 3.63
C GLU A 209 11.01 -14.45 4.56
N GLN A 210 10.57 -14.44 5.82
CA GLN A 210 10.95 -15.48 6.76
C GLN A 210 10.38 -16.86 6.36
N SER A 211 9.09 -16.93 6.01
CA SER A 211 8.43 -18.20 5.66
C SER A 211 8.99 -18.80 4.37
N ALA A 212 9.23 -17.97 3.35
CA ALA A 212 9.83 -18.38 2.09
C ALA A 212 11.31 -18.79 2.26
N SER A 213 12.10 -18.00 3.02
CA SER A 213 13.53 -18.28 3.24
C SER A 213 13.75 -19.59 4.00
N LYS A 214 12.94 -19.87 5.05
CA LYS A 214 12.99 -21.16 5.78
C LYS A 214 12.82 -22.38 4.87
N ARG A 215 12.08 -22.23 3.76
CA ARG A 215 11.76 -23.29 2.81
C ARG A 215 12.53 -23.18 1.49
N HIS A 216 13.48 -22.24 1.40
CA HIS A 216 14.29 -21.98 0.20
C HIS A 216 13.45 -21.68 -1.06
N ILE A 217 12.31 -21.01 -0.89
CA ILE A 217 11.42 -20.64 -1.99
C ILE A 217 11.92 -19.31 -2.58
N PRO A 218 12.19 -19.23 -3.90
CA PRO A 218 12.58 -17.98 -4.55
C PRO A 218 11.46 -16.95 -4.47
N MET A 219 11.86 -15.69 -4.30
CA MET A 219 10.97 -14.55 -4.20
C MET A 219 11.34 -13.47 -5.20
N ILE A 220 10.37 -13.06 -6.00
CA ILE A 220 10.53 -12.01 -7.00
C ILE A 220 9.52 -10.91 -6.71
N ALA A 221 10.00 -9.67 -6.73
CA ALA A 221 9.21 -8.47 -6.57
C ALA A 221 9.03 -7.80 -7.93
N ILE A 222 7.80 -7.44 -8.27
CA ILE A 222 7.46 -6.59 -9.41
C ILE A 222 6.83 -5.35 -8.85
N VAL A 223 7.36 -4.19 -9.20
CA VAL A 223 6.85 -2.90 -8.70
C VAL A 223 6.48 -1.99 -9.84
N VAL A 224 5.39 -1.24 -9.65
CA VAL A 224 5.01 -0.14 -10.52
C VAL A 224 5.42 1.17 -9.87
N LYS A 225 6.34 1.89 -10.52
CA LYS A 225 6.88 3.14 -9.97
C LYS A 225 5.90 4.29 -10.11
N MET A 226 5.75 5.09 -9.06
CA MET A 226 4.89 6.27 -9.04
C MET A 226 5.39 7.29 -8.01
N SER A 227 4.98 8.56 -8.12
CA SER A 227 5.31 9.53 -7.07
C SER A 227 4.48 9.28 -5.81
N ASN A 228 4.87 9.90 -4.68
CA ASN A 228 4.08 9.82 -3.45
C ASN A 228 2.66 10.41 -3.65
N LYS A 229 2.57 11.49 -4.43
CA LYS A 229 1.28 12.10 -4.80
C LYS A 229 0.40 11.12 -5.57
N GLU A 230 0.96 10.37 -6.51
CA GLU A 230 0.22 9.37 -7.29
C GLU A 230 -0.21 8.17 -6.45
N ALA A 231 0.60 7.73 -5.50
CA ALA A 231 0.28 6.60 -4.61
C ALA A 231 -0.96 6.90 -3.74
N ILE A 232 -1.05 8.13 -3.22
CA ILE A 232 -2.07 8.54 -2.25
C ILE A 232 -3.37 9.02 -2.93
N SER A 233 -3.25 9.64 -4.11
CA SER A 233 -4.40 10.20 -4.84
C SER A 233 -5.05 9.19 -5.80
N ALA A 234 -6.11 9.62 -6.48
CA ALA A 234 -6.77 8.82 -7.50
C ALA A 234 -5.77 8.36 -8.58
N MET A 235 -5.85 7.08 -8.94
CA MET A 235 -4.91 6.44 -9.86
C MET A 235 -4.83 7.20 -11.19
N THR A 236 -3.62 7.65 -11.55
CA THR A 236 -3.39 8.39 -12.78
C THR A 236 -3.50 7.48 -14.01
N GLN A 237 -3.72 8.07 -15.18
CA GLN A 237 -3.77 7.31 -16.43
C GLN A 237 -2.44 6.58 -16.70
N GLN A 238 -1.30 7.18 -16.34
CA GLN A 238 0.03 6.58 -16.51
C GLN A 238 0.18 5.30 -15.70
N VAL A 239 -0.16 5.35 -14.40
CA VAL A 239 -0.15 4.17 -13.51
C VAL A 239 -1.15 3.11 -13.99
N ARG A 240 -2.36 3.53 -14.42
CA ARG A 240 -3.37 2.59 -14.93
C ARG A 240 -2.94 1.86 -16.20
N LEU A 241 -2.24 2.54 -17.12
CA LEU A 241 -1.73 1.93 -18.35
C LEU A 241 -0.60 0.92 -18.07
N ALA A 242 0.11 1.06 -16.96
CA ALA A 242 1.16 0.13 -16.55
C ALA A 242 0.63 -1.25 -16.12
N VAL A 243 -0.67 -1.38 -15.81
CA VAL A 243 -1.29 -2.63 -15.36
C VAL A 243 -1.03 -3.78 -16.33
N ASP A 244 -1.23 -3.55 -17.63
CA ASP A 244 -1.14 -4.63 -18.62
C ASP A 244 0.32 -5.05 -18.85
N GLU A 245 1.26 -4.11 -18.82
CA GLU A 245 2.70 -4.41 -18.87
C GLU A 245 3.17 -5.12 -17.59
N ALA A 246 2.63 -4.75 -16.41
CA ALA A 246 2.93 -5.41 -15.16
C ALA A 246 2.41 -6.86 -15.15
N ILE A 247 1.18 -7.10 -15.61
CA ILE A 247 0.63 -8.47 -15.78
C ILE A 247 1.51 -9.29 -16.72
N LYS A 248 1.94 -8.70 -17.85
CA LYS A 248 2.84 -9.35 -18.79
C LYS A 248 4.17 -9.70 -18.13
N ARG A 249 4.75 -8.79 -17.32
CA ARG A 249 5.97 -9.05 -16.57
C ARG A 249 5.77 -10.20 -15.58
N VAL A 250 4.70 -10.19 -14.78
CA VAL A 250 4.35 -11.26 -13.84
C VAL A 250 4.28 -12.61 -14.56
N LYS A 251 3.55 -12.68 -15.68
CA LYS A 251 3.45 -13.93 -16.47
C LYS A 251 4.82 -14.40 -16.97
N ASN A 252 5.64 -13.50 -17.51
CA ASN A 252 6.99 -13.86 -17.99
C ASN A 252 7.88 -14.37 -16.84
N THR A 253 7.87 -13.69 -15.70
CA THR A 253 8.61 -14.10 -14.50
C THR A 253 8.19 -15.50 -14.05
N ILE A 254 6.88 -15.77 -13.99
CA ILE A 254 6.34 -17.10 -13.64
C ILE A 254 6.86 -18.15 -14.63
N LEU A 255 6.76 -17.89 -15.94
CA LEU A 255 7.19 -18.84 -16.97
C LEU A 255 8.70 -19.12 -16.93
N SER A 256 9.52 -18.11 -16.62
CA SER A 256 10.98 -18.26 -16.54
C SER A 256 11.47 -18.91 -15.25
N ALA A 257 10.76 -18.73 -14.14
CA ALA A 257 11.20 -19.13 -12.80
C ALA A 257 10.42 -20.32 -12.21
N SER A 258 9.51 -20.93 -12.96
CA SER A 258 8.76 -22.13 -12.55
C SER A 258 8.53 -23.11 -13.71
N LYS A 259 8.17 -24.34 -13.40
CA LYS A 259 7.90 -25.42 -14.36
C LYS A 259 6.41 -25.77 -14.41
N SER A 260 5.98 -26.41 -15.49
CA SER A 260 4.61 -26.96 -15.56
C SER A 260 4.38 -27.95 -14.42
N GLY A 261 3.20 -27.89 -13.80
CA GLY A 261 2.84 -28.66 -12.61
C GLY A 261 3.18 -27.96 -11.29
N ASP A 262 3.98 -26.89 -11.31
CA ASP A 262 4.31 -26.14 -10.10
C ASP A 262 3.14 -25.28 -9.62
N THR A 263 3.09 -25.07 -8.30
CA THR A 263 2.25 -24.04 -7.67
C THR A 263 3.06 -22.76 -7.47
N VAL A 264 2.47 -21.62 -7.78
CA VAL A 264 3.07 -20.29 -7.65
C VAL A 264 2.10 -19.36 -6.90
N ILE A 265 2.62 -18.60 -5.94
CA ILE A 265 1.85 -17.56 -5.26
C ILE A 265 2.12 -16.22 -5.94
N VAL A 266 1.07 -15.45 -6.23
CA VAL A 266 1.18 -14.06 -6.66
C VAL A 266 0.42 -13.19 -5.67
N ALA A 267 1.12 -12.34 -4.91
CA ALA A 267 0.54 -11.46 -3.92
C ALA A 267 0.48 -10.02 -4.43
N GLY A 268 -0.72 -9.51 -4.67
CA GLY A 268 -0.98 -8.09 -4.93
C GLY A 268 -1.09 -7.32 -3.61
N ILE A 269 -0.09 -6.49 -3.34
CA ILE A 269 0.07 -5.71 -2.11
C ILE A 269 -0.35 -4.27 -2.38
N GLY A 270 -1.07 -3.68 -1.41
CA GLY A 270 -1.56 -2.30 -1.48
C GLY A 270 -3.01 -2.16 -1.06
N ASN A 271 -3.52 -0.93 -1.10
CA ASN A 271 -4.86 -0.58 -0.67
C ASN A 271 -5.95 -0.92 -1.72
N THR A 272 -7.03 -1.58 -1.30
CA THR A 272 -8.14 -1.99 -2.19
C THR A 272 -9.23 -0.96 -2.43
N MET A 273 -9.02 0.31 -2.04
CA MET A 273 -10.01 1.35 -2.27
C MET A 273 -10.43 1.37 -3.74
N GLY A 274 -11.72 1.20 -4.03
CA GLY A 274 -12.28 1.24 -5.39
C GLY A 274 -11.99 0.01 -6.24
N ILE A 275 -11.38 -1.04 -5.67
CA ILE A 275 -11.02 -2.27 -6.40
C ILE A 275 -11.89 -3.42 -5.89
N PRO A 276 -12.89 -3.88 -6.67
CA PRO A 276 -13.77 -4.98 -6.27
C PRO A 276 -13.00 -6.28 -6.10
#